data_AF-A0AAD5IXK4-F1
#
_entry.id   AF-A0AAD5IXK4-F1
#
_cell.length_a   1.000
_cell.length_b   1.000
_cell.length_c   1.000
_cell.angle_alpha   90.00
_cell.angle_beta   90.00
_cell.angle_gamma   90.00
#
_symmetry.space_group_name_H-M   'P 1'
#
loop_
_entity.id
_entity.type
_entity.pdbx_description
1 polymer ?
#
loop_
_entity_poly.entity_id
_entity_poly.type
_entity_poly.pdbx_seq_one_letter_code
_entity_poly.pdbx_strand_id
1 'polypeptide(L)'
;MNYYSRKSVANFALLSLLFTAVLYFCISSTSTSNPLLPFLRNHNFCSTPPNSMITSFPVDELEAALEKASMPNKTVIIAVVNRAYVEQQADDTSTTTTMLDLFVESFWLGEETRPLLDHLLLVAVDQTAYDRCMFKRLHCYRLVTDGVDFGSEKVYMSSEFIKMMWSRTQFLLDVLNRGYSFVFTDTDVMWLRNPFTKLSKNETEDLQISTDIFNGKPRSEDNMLNTGFYYVRSNNKTISLFDTWYNMKDNSTGKKEQDVLCDLMKQGFFRQLGLRVTFLPTDHFSGFCHDTKDYWSVCTVHSNCCRHITAKIFDLNNILRDWRRFKGIVDQFPIDIARNKTMDFRWSPHTGCINSWGPSKASNATNEL
;
A
#
# COMPACT_ATOMS: atom_id res chain seq x y z
N MET A 1 -4.11 -19.46 -64.86
CA MET A 1 -5.07 -19.85 -63.80
C MET A 1 -4.99 -18.81 -62.69
N ASN A 2 -5.91 -17.86 -62.67
CA ASN A 2 -6.05 -16.82 -61.64
C ASN A 2 -6.90 -17.37 -60.49
N TYR A 3 -6.27 -17.73 -59.36
CA TYR A 3 -6.97 -18.23 -58.18
C TYR A 3 -6.60 -17.46 -56.89
N TYR A 4 -6.31 -16.16 -56.99
CA TYR A 4 -6.08 -15.31 -55.82
C TYR A 4 -6.59 -13.88 -56.06
N SER A 5 -7.90 -13.69 -56.29
CA SER A 5 -8.49 -12.33 -56.29
C SER A 5 -10.02 -12.31 -56.14
N ARG A 6 -10.58 -13.00 -55.15
CA ARG A 6 -12.03 -12.86 -54.85
C ARG A 6 -12.40 -12.82 -53.38
N LYS A 7 -11.63 -13.49 -52.50
CA LYS A 7 -11.88 -13.47 -51.04
C LYS A 7 -11.39 -12.20 -50.33
N SER A 8 -10.29 -11.60 -50.79
CA SER A 8 -9.73 -10.39 -50.17
C SER A 8 -10.60 -9.14 -50.40
N VAL A 9 -11.06 -8.94 -51.64
CA VAL A 9 -11.92 -7.79 -52.02
C VAL A 9 -13.28 -7.84 -51.31
N ALA A 10 -13.85 -9.04 -51.13
CA ALA A 10 -15.10 -9.23 -50.40
C ALA A 10 -14.98 -8.83 -48.92
N ASN A 11 -13.84 -9.11 -48.29
CA ASN A 11 -13.59 -8.74 -46.89
C ASN A 11 -13.43 -7.23 -46.71
N PHE A 12 -12.74 -6.54 -47.62
CA PHE A 12 -12.63 -5.07 -47.57
C PHE A 12 -13.97 -4.38 -47.82
N ALA A 13 -14.80 -4.91 -48.73
CA ALA A 13 -16.14 -4.40 -48.96
C ALA A 13 -17.04 -4.56 -47.72
N LEU A 14 -16.96 -5.70 -47.04
CA LEU A 14 -17.72 -5.97 -45.82
C LEU A 14 -17.32 -5.03 -44.66
N LEU A 15 -16.01 -4.80 -44.49
CA LEU A 15 -15.47 -3.88 -43.49
C LEU A 15 -15.86 -2.42 -43.77
N SER A 16 -15.87 -2.00 -45.04
CA SER A 16 -16.30 -0.66 -45.43
C SER A 16 -17.82 -0.44 -45.21
N LEU A 17 -18.64 -1.46 -45.46
CA LEU A 17 -20.09 -1.43 -45.19
C LEU A 17 -20.40 -1.38 -43.68
N LEU A 18 -19.65 -2.12 -42.87
CA LEU A 18 -19.79 -2.05 -41.40
C LEU A 18 -19.40 -0.68 -40.86
N PHE A 19 -18.31 -0.09 -41.37
CA PHE A 19 -17.85 1.22 -40.92
C PHE A 19 -18.82 2.34 -41.29
N THR A 20 -19.41 2.28 -42.49
CA THR A 20 -20.43 3.24 -42.94
C THR A 20 -21.75 3.09 -42.18
N ALA A 21 -22.16 1.86 -41.83
CA ALA A 21 -23.34 1.62 -40.99
C ALA A 21 -23.19 2.19 -39.57
N VAL A 22 -22.01 2.03 -38.96
CA VAL A 22 -21.71 2.61 -37.63
C VAL A 22 -21.70 4.13 -37.67
N LEU A 23 -21.06 4.74 -38.70
CA LEU A 23 -21.09 6.19 -38.90
C LEU A 23 -22.51 6.71 -39.11
N TYR A 24 -23.34 6.02 -39.90
CA TYR A 24 -24.74 6.38 -40.09
C TYR A 24 -25.50 6.35 -38.77
N PHE A 25 -25.32 5.30 -37.95
CA PHE A 25 -25.98 5.19 -36.65
C PHE A 25 -25.54 6.30 -35.68
N CYS A 26 -24.26 6.66 -35.66
CA CYS A 26 -23.75 7.76 -34.83
C CYS A 26 -24.30 9.13 -35.25
N ILE A 27 -24.48 9.37 -36.55
CA ILE A 27 -25.00 10.64 -37.08
C ILE A 27 -26.53 10.70 -36.95
N SER A 28 -27.24 9.58 -37.11
CA SER A 28 -28.70 9.50 -36.97
C SER A 28 -29.18 9.51 -35.51
N SER A 29 -28.27 9.30 -34.55
CA SER A 29 -28.59 9.35 -33.10
C SER A 29 -28.53 10.77 -32.52
N THR A 30 -28.08 11.76 -33.29
CA THR A 30 -28.18 13.16 -32.90
C THR A 30 -29.42 13.79 -33.53
N SER A 31 -30.41 14.09 -32.68
CA SER A 31 -31.57 14.97 -32.92
C SER A 31 -32.90 14.29 -33.27
N THR A 32 -33.65 13.93 -32.22
CA THR A 32 -35.10 14.12 -32.18
C THR A 32 -35.42 15.10 -31.05
N SER A 33 -35.81 16.29 -31.48
CA SER A 33 -36.31 17.44 -30.74
C SER A 33 -37.66 17.16 -30.07
N ASN A 34 -37.99 17.97 -29.05
CA ASN A 34 -39.37 18.47 -28.91
C ASN A 34 -39.41 19.87 -28.24
N PRO A 35 -40.45 20.68 -28.55
CA PRO A 35 -40.30 22.12 -28.82
C PRO A 35 -41.35 22.99 -28.10
N LEU A 36 -40.98 24.14 -27.55
CA LEU A 36 -41.91 25.27 -27.36
C LEU A 36 -41.16 26.61 -27.52
N LEU A 37 -41.41 27.25 -28.67
CA LEU A 37 -41.07 28.62 -29.07
C LEU A 37 -41.97 29.65 -28.33
N PRO A 38 -41.76 31.00 -28.41
CA PRO A 38 -41.08 31.72 -29.49
C PRO A 38 -40.15 32.90 -29.13
N PHE A 39 -39.26 33.15 -30.08
CA PHE A 39 -38.78 34.44 -30.57
C PHE A 39 -39.40 35.71 -29.94
N LEU A 40 -38.57 36.52 -29.27
CA LEU A 40 -38.62 37.98 -29.34
C LEU A 40 -37.25 38.56 -29.01
N ARG A 41 -36.56 39.01 -30.05
CA ARG A 41 -35.45 39.95 -30.00
C ARG A 41 -35.95 41.23 -29.36
N ASN A 42 -35.48 41.57 -28.17
CA ASN A 42 -35.57 42.93 -27.64
C ASN A 42 -34.30 43.28 -26.88
N HIS A 43 -33.57 44.26 -27.40
CA HIS A 43 -32.60 45.02 -26.64
C HIS A 43 -33.33 45.70 -25.49
N ASN A 44 -32.94 45.44 -24.25
CA ASN A 44 -33.10 46.39 -23.14
C ASN A 44 -32.06 46.15 -22.05
N PHE A 45 -31.58 47.27 -21.52
CA PHE A 45 -30.60 47.46 -20.47
C PHE A 45 -31.01 46.85 -19.12
N CYS A 46 -30.00 46.71 -18.24
CA CYS A 46 -30.06 46.56 -16.77
C CYS A 46 -30.40 45.18 -16.17
N SER A 47 -29.37 44.48 -15.69
CA SER A 47 -28.94 44.47 -14.28
C SER A 47 -28.13 43.21 -13.99
N THR A 48 -26.89 43.38 -13.56
CA THR A 48 -26.05 42.31 -12.99
C THR A 48 -26.78 41.63 -11.83
N PRO A 49 -26.88 40.28 -11.79
CA PRO A 49 -27.21 39.60 -10.55
C PRO A 49 -26.05 39.82 -9.56
N PRO A 50 -26.31 39.94 -8.25
CA PRO A 50 -25.23 39.99 -7.29
C PRO A 50 -24.46 38.68 -7.39
N ASN A 51 -23.13 38.77 -7.44
CA ASN A 51 -22.21 37.64 -7.28
C ASN A 51 -22.74 36.71 -6.20
N SER A 52 -23.26 35.53 -6.58
CA SER A 52 -23.26 34.42 -5.65
C SER A 52 -21.80 34.12 -5.40
N MET A 53 -21.27 34.57 -4.26
CA MET A 53 -20.02 34.03 -3.76
C MET A 53 -20.22 32.53 -3.66
N ILE A 54 -19.62 31.78 -4.58
CA ILE A 54 -19.35 30.37 -4.36
C ILE A 54 -18.32 30.40 -3.23
N THR A 55 -18.80 30.30 -2.01
CA THR A 55 -17.96 29.95 -0.86
C THR A 55 -17.49 28.53 -1.13
N SER A 56 -16.37 28.39 -1.82
CA SER A 56 -15.65 27.12 -1.85
C SER A 56 -15.13 26.92 -0.44
N PHE A 57 -15.87 26.16 0.37
CA PHE A 57 -15.31 25.65 1.61
C PHE A 57 -14.05 24.87 1.21
N PRO A 58 -12.92 25.06 1.92
CA PRO A 58 -11.75 24.22 1.71
C PRO A 58 -12.20 22.77 1.84
N VAL A 59 -12.12 22.01 0.75
CA VAL A 59 -12.40 20.57 0.80
C VAL A 59 -11.27 19.98 1.60
N ASP A 60 -11.61 19.33 2.71
CA ASP A 60 -10.65 18.53 3.45
C ASP A 60 -10.31 17.30 2.58
N GLU A 61 -9.22 17.43 1.81
CA GLU A 61 -8.79 16.40 0.86
C GLU A 61 -8.48 15.07 1.55
N LEU A 62 -7.98 15.13 2.79
CA LEU A 62 -7.70 13.93 3.57
C LEU A 62 -8.99 13.24 3.99
N GLU A 63 -9.97 13.98 4.51
CA GLU A 63 -11.27 13.41 4.86
C GLU A 63 -11.93 12.74 3.65
N ALA A 64 -11.95 13.42 2.50
CA ALA A 64 -12.51 12.86 1.27
C ALA A 64 -11.77 11.59 0.81
N ALA A 65 -10.44 11.54 0.97
CA ALA A 65 -9.65 10.36 0.65
C ALA A 65 -9.92 9.19 1.61
N LEU A 66 -10.05 9.47 2.91
CA LEU A 66 -10.37 8.49 3.95
C LEU A 66 -11.77 7.91 3.76
N GLU A 67 -12.80 8.77 3.58
CA GLU A 67 -14.16 8.33 3.32
C GLU A 67 -14.22 7.37 2.13
N LYS A 68 -13.54 7.72 1.03
CA LYS A 68 -13.52 6.94 -0.20
C LYS A 68 -12.83 5.58 -0.05
N ALA A 69 -11.81 5.46 0.80
CA ALA A 69 -11.08 4.21 1.05
C ALA A 69 -11.61 3.43 2.27
N SER A 70 -12.59 3.97 3.02
CA SER A 70 -13.02 3.35 4.27
C SER A 70 -13.91 2.12 4.07
N MET A 71 -13.72 1.14 4.96
CA MET A 71 -14.65 0.05 5.19
C MET A 71 -15.90 0.55 5.95
N PRO A 72 -17.02 -0.19 5.98
CA PRO A 72 -18.24 0.22 6.67
C PRO A 72 -18.07 0.59 8.16
N ASN A 73 -17.05 0.05 8.82
CA ASN A 73 -16.71 0.32 10.22
C ASN A 73 -15.65 1.44 10.38
N LYS A 74 -15.44 2.28 9.37
CA LYS A 74 -14.41 3.33 9.32
C LYS A 74 -12.98 2.80 9.50
N THR A 75 -12.70 1.57 9.07
CA THR A 75 -11.34 1.05 8.97
C THR A 75 -10.76 1.33 7.59
N VAL A 76 -9.54 1.85 7.51
CA VAL A 76 -8.79 2.06 6.26
C VAL A 76 -7.50 1.23 6.28
N ILE A 77 -7.05 0.72 5.15
CA ILE A 77 -5.70 0.14 5.02
C ILE A 77 -4.78 1.24 4.49
N ILE A 78 -3.71 1.54 5.20
CA ILE A 78 -2.81 2.66 4.89
C ILE A 78 -1.42 2.11 4.63
N ALA A 79 -0.83 2.52 3.51
CA ALA A 79 0.59 2.34 3.25
C ALA A 79 1.19 3.67 2.78
N VAL A 80 2.42 3.97 3.23
CA VAL A 80 3.16 5.17 2.84
C VAL A 80 4.21 4.80 1.80
N VAL A 81 4.33 5.61 0.75
CA VAL A 81 5.21 5.33 -0.38
C VAL A 81 5.95 6.59 -0.81
N ASN A 82 7.20 6.42 -1.24
CA ASN A 82 8.04 7.47 -1.82
C ASN A 82 8.60 7.03 -3.19
N ARG A 83 9.32 7.93 -3.86
CA ARG A 83 9.93 7.75 -5.17
C ARG A 83 10.73 6.45 -5.29
N ALA A 84 11.53 6.10 -4.29
CA ALA A 84 12.40 4.92 -4.32
C ALA A 84 11.62 3.60 -4.38
N TYR A 85 10.37 3.58 -3.92
CA TYR A 85 9.50 2.42 -3.94
C TYR A 85 8.66 2.33 -5.24
N VAL A 86 8.61 3.40 -6.03
CA VAL A 86 7.80 3.47 -7.26
C VAL A 86 8.60 3.57 -8.55
N GLU A 87 9.88 3.92 -8.47
CA GLU A 87 10.78 3.95 -9.61
C GLU A 87 11.58 2.66 -9.74
N GLN A 88 12.02 2.40 -10.97
CA GLN A 88 12.94 1.31 -11.27
C GLN A 88 14.33 1.67 -10.76
N GLN A 89 15.01 0.69 -10.16
CA GLN A 89 16.37 0.87 -9.68
C GLN A 89 17.32 0.75 -10.89
N ALA A 90 18.16 1.77 -11.10
CA ALA A 90 18.91 1.97 -12.34
C ALA A 90 19.99 0.90 -12.65
N ASP A 91 20.29 0.00 -11.71
CA ASP A 91 21.44 -0.91 -11.77
C ASP A 91 21.08 -2.39 -12.04
N ASP A 92 19.81 -2.72 -12.28
CA ASP A 92 19.39 -4.09 -12.61
C ASP A 92 18.63 -4.14 -13.94
N THR A 93 19.33 -4.53 -15.00
CA THR A 93 18.79 -4.72 -16.35
C THR A 93 17.84 -5.93 -16.47
N SER A 94 17.62 -6.69 -15.39
CA SER A 94 16.85 -7.93 -15.41
C SER A 94 15.44 -7.82 -14.80
N THR A 95 15.13 -6.80 -13.99
CA THR A 95 13.80 -6.66 -13.36
C THR A 95 13.19 -5.27 -13.51
N THR A 96 12.07 -5.18 -14.24
CA THR A 96 11.30 -3.93 -14.42
C THR A 96 10.33 -3.63 -13.26
N THR A 97 10.30 -4.48 -12.23
CA THR A 97 9.29 -4.50 -11.17
C THR A 97 9.72 -3.63 -10.00
N THR A 98 8.86 -2.68 -9.59
CA THR A 98 9.11 -1.82 -8.44
C THR A 98 8.56 -2.42 -7.15
N MET A 99 8.94 -1.88 -5.98
CA MET A 99 8.38 -2.36 -4.71
C MET A 99 6.86 -2.20 -4.65
N LEU A 100 6.34 -1.07 -5.15
CA LEU A 100 4.90 -0.86 -5.26
C LEU A 100 4.23 -1.87 -6.20
N ASP A 101 4.90 -2.28 -7.28
CA ASP A 101 4.38 -3.31 -8.17
C ASP A 101 4.22 -4.65 -7.44
N LEU A 102 5.23 -5.08 -6.67
CA LEU A 102 5.16 -6.29 -5.83
C LEU A 102 4.09 -6.20 -4.75
N PHE A 103 4.03 -5.07 -4.05
CA PHE A 103 3.02 -4.83 -3.01
C PHE A 103 1.62 -5.02 -3.56
N VAL A 104 1.27 -4.33 -4.64
CA VAL A 104 -0.05 -4.44 -5.28
C VAL A 104 -0.27 -5.84 -5.82
N GLU A 105 0.72 -6.44 -6.51
CA GLU A 105 0.62 -7.80 -7.03
C GLU A 105 0.31 -8.82 -5.93
N SER A 106 0.85 -8.66 -4.72
CA SER A 106 0.55 -9.55 -3.61
C SER A 106 -0.94 -9.60 -3.25
N PHE A 107 -1.66 -8.47 -3.30
CA PHE A 107 -3.12 -8.45 -3.12
C PHE A 107 -3.87 -9.17 -4.25
N TRP A 108 -3.33 -9.17 -5.47
CA TRP A 108 -3.96 -9.90 -6.59
C TRP A 108 -3.76 -11.41 -6.47
N LEU A 109 -2.60 -11.84 -5.97
CA LEU A 109 -2.25 -13.24 -5.82
C LEU A 109 -2.71 -13.87 -4.51
N GLY A 110 -2.99 -13.06 -3.49
CA GLY A 110 -3.35 -13.53 -2.17
C GLY A 110 -4.78 -14.06 -2.08
N GLU A 111 -5.01 -14.90 -1.06
CA GLU A 111 -6.32 -15.47 -0.77
C GLU A 111 -7.20 -14.45 -0.03
N GLU A 112 -8.33 -14.07 -0.65
CA GLU A 112 -9.29 -13.09 -0.13
C GLU A 112 -8.69 -11.68 0.12
N THR A 113 -7.57 -11.34 -0.51
CA THR A 113 -6.92 -10.03 -0.35
C THR A 113 -7.32 -9.03 -1.43
N ARG A 114 -7.65 -9.47 -2.65
CA ARG A 114 -7.98 -8.57 -3.77
C ARG A 114 -9.07 -7.52 -3.45
N PRO A 115 -10.20 -7.85 -2.81
CA PRO A 115 -11.21 -6.83 -2.45
C PRO A 115 -10.69 -5.77 -1.47
N LEU A 116 -9.60 -6.05 -0.75
CA LEU A 116 -9.02 -5.09 0.20
C LEU A 116 -8.31 -3.93 -0.51
N LEU A 117 -8.02 -4.03 -1.81
CA LEU A 117 -7.48 -2.91 -2.60
C LEU A 117 -8.47 -1.74 -2.70
N ASP A 118 -9.78 -2.00 -2.63
CA ASP A 118 -10.81 -0.96 -2.58
C ASP A 118 -10.78 -0.18 -1.24
N HIS A 119 -10.02 -0.68 -0.27
CA HIS A 119 -9.86 -0.07 1.05
C HIS A 119 -8.42 0.37 1.34
N LEU A 120 -7.54 0.33 0.33
CA LEU A 120 -6.15 0.73 0.42
C LEU A 120 -5.98 2.20 0.03
N LEU A 121 -5.60 3.03 1.01
CA LEU A 121 -5.12 4.39 0.81
C LEU A 121 -3.58 4.40 0.76
N LEU A 122 -3.04 4.72 -0.41
CA LEU A 122 -1.62 4.99 -0.58
C LEU A 122 -1.32 6.47 -0.32
N VAL A 123 -0.48 6.69 0.68
CA VAL A 123 -0.03 8.03 1.09
C VAL A 123 1.33 8.29 0.45
N ALA A 124 1.36 9.15 -0.56
CA ALA A 124 2.56 9.52 -1.29
C ALA A 124 3.22 10.74 -0.65
N VAL A 125 4.51 10.64 -0.33
CA VAL A 125 5.29 11.75 0.29
C VAL A 125 6.03 12.62 -0.73
N ASP A 126 5.94 12.28 -2.02
CA ASP A 126 6.50 13.06 -3.12
C ASP A 126 5.62 12.94 -4.38
N GLN A 127 5.88 13.81 -5.35
CA GLN A 127 5.07 13.91 -6.56
C GLN A 127 5.17 12.65 -7.43
N THR A 128 6.36 12.05 -7.57
CA THR A 128 6.56 10.86 -8.40
C THR A 128 5.76 9.68 -7.85
N ALA A 129 5.79 9.48 -6.53
CA ALA A 129 5.00 8.46 -5.84
C ALA A 129 3.49 8.69 -6.03
N TYR A 130 3.05 9.95 -5.94
CA TYR A 130 1.65 10.31 -6.13
C TYR A 130 1.19 10.03 -7.57
N ASP A 131 1.96 10.45 -8.56
CA ASP A 131 1.65 10.23 -9.98
C ASP A 131 1.60 8.73 -10.31
N ARG A 132 2.53 7.93 -9.76
CA ARG A 132 2.49 6.47 -9.92
C ARG A 132 1.25 5.85 -9.29
N CYS A 133 0.88 6.30 -8.09
CA CYS A 133 -0.33 5.84 -7.42
C CYS A 133 -1.57 6.12 -8.27
N MET A 134 -1.69 7.35 -8.78
CA MET A 134 -2.79 7.77 -9.65
C MET A 134 -2.82 6.98 -10.96
N PHE A 135 -1.65 6.74 -11.57
CA PHE A 135 -1.52 5.91 -12.77
C PHE A 135 -2.02 4.48 -12.55
N LYS A 136 -1.79 3.91 -11.36
CA LYS A 136 -2.30 2.59 -10.95
C LYS A 136 -3.79 2.59 -10.56
N ARG A 137 -4.45 3.76 -10.54
CA ARG A 137 -5.88 3.93 -10.21
C ARG A 137 -6.24 3.45 -8.80
N LEU A 138 -5.35 3.68 -7.84
CA LEU A 138 -5.57 3.37 -6.42
C LEU A 138 -6.17 4.60 -5.70
N HIS A 139 -6.56 4.44 -4.43
CA HIS A 139 -6.84 5.60 -3.58
C HIS A 139 -5.51 6.23 -3.17
N CYS A 140 -5.32 7.50 -3.52
CA CYS A 140 -4.06 8.21 -3.35
C CYS A 140 -4.28 9.47 -2.53
N TYR A 141 -3.39 9.73 -1.59
CA TYR A 141 -3.32 11.00 -0.87
C TYR A 141 -1.88 11.51 -0.91
N ARG A 142 -1.68 12.79 -1.25
CA ARG A 142 -0.35 13.41 -1.28
C ARG A 142 -0.09 14.09 0.05
N LEU A 143 0.80 13.52 0.85
CA LEU A 143 1.22 14.12 2.11
C LEU A 143 2.21 15.26 1.82
N VAL A 144 1.73 16.49 1.92
CA VAL A 144 2.58 17.68 1.80
C VAL A 144 3.29 17.90 3.13
N THR A 145 4.61 17.80 3.12
CA THR A 145 5.45 18.16 4.28
C THR A 145 6.11 19.50 4.02
N ASP A 146 5.94 20.46 4.94
CA ASP A 146 6.52 21.78 4.80
C ASP A 146 8.05 21.71 4.60
N GLY A 147 8.51 22.20 3.44
CA GLY A 147 9.92 22.50 3.18
C GLY A 147 10.86 21.32 2.87
N VAL A 148 10.35 20.10 2.57
CA VAL A 148 11.22 18.96 2.22
C VAL A 148 10.67 18.18 1.02
N ASP A 149 11.48 18.04 -0.03
CA ASP A 149 11.23 17.12 -1.15
C ASP A 149 11.82 15.73 -0.82
N PHE A 150 10.95 14.74 -0.63
CA PHE A 150 11.32 13.37 -0.28
C PHE A 150 11.62 12.46 -1.49
N GLY A 151 11.75 13.02 -2.70
CA GLY A 151 11.95 12.28 -3.94
C GLY A 151 13.29 11.54 -4.12
N SER A 152 13.90 10.90 -3.11
CA SER A 152 15.04 9.98 -3.29
C SER A 152 15.10 8.90 -2.20
N GLU A 153 15.73 7.75 -2.47
CA GLU A 153 16.00 6.71 -1.45
C GLU A 153 16.80 7.35 -0.31
N LYS A 154 16.19 7.43 0.88
CA LYS A 154 16.85 8.00 2.04
C LYS A 154 17.62 6.90 2.74
N VAL A 155 18.90 7.15 2.98
CA VAL A 155 19.75 6.26 3.78
C VAL A 155 19.07 6.03 5.12
N TYR A 156 18.87 4.77 5.48
CA TYR A 156 18.32 4.34 6.77
C TYR A 156 19.08 5.06 7.90
N MET A 157 18.37 5.80 8.77
CA MET A 157 18.89 6.69 9.84
C MET A 157 19.32 8.11 9.44
N SER A 158 19.17 8.53 8.18
CA SER A 158 19.37 9.95 7.82
C SER A 158 18.34 10.87 8.50
N SER A 159 18.69 12.15 8.65
CA SER A 159 17.79 13.15 9.26
C SER A 159 16.47 13.29 8.50
N GLU A 160 16.51 13.10 7.20
CA GLU A 160 15.41 13.12 6.25
C GLU A 160 14.55 11.86 6.37
N PHE A 161 15.17 10.68 6.56
CA PHE A 161 14.45 9.44 6.88
C PHE A 161 13.70 9.59 8.21
N ILE A 162 14.35 10.13 9.24
CA ILE A 162 13.75 10.34 10.56
C ILE A 162 12.58 11.34 10.47
N LYS A 163 12.76 12.48 9.78
CA LYS A 163 11.67 13.45 9.53
C LYS A 163 10.48 12.81 8.80
N MET A 164 10.75 12.04 7.74
CA MET A 164 9.71 11.32 6.98
C MET A 164 8.92 10.33 7.86
N MET A 165 9.60 9.55 8.72
CA MET A 165 8.93 8.62 9.62
C MET A 165 8.10 9.31 10.70
N TRP A 166 8.56 10.45 11.22
CA TRP A 166 7.76 11.25 12.15
C TRP A 166 6.57 11.93 11.47
N SER A 167 6.70 12.39 10.22
CA SER A 167 5.57 12.87 9.41
C SER A 167 4.53 11.76 9.20
N ARG A 168 4.97 10.51 8.99
CA ARG A 168 4.06 9.34 8.97
C ARG A 168 3.34 9.20 10.31
N THR A 169 4.03 9.23 11.45
CA THR A 169 3.38 9.13 12.77
C THR A 169 2.36 10.24 12.99
N GLN A 170 2.67 11.49 12.59
CA GLN A 170 1.75 12.62 12.66
C GLN A 170 0.52 12.44 11.78
N PHE A 171 0.70 11.99 10.55
CA PHE A 171 -0.39 11.70 9.63
C PHE A 171 -1.34 10.65 10.22
N LEU A 172 -0.78 9.56 10.77
CA LEU A 172 -1.58 8.51 11.38
C LEU A 172 -2.33 8.98 12.63
N LEU A 173 -1.75 9.91 13.41
CA LEU A 173 -2.46 10.59 14.50
C LEU A 173 -3.65 11.41 13.99
N ASP A 174 -3.51 12.15 12.88
CA ASP A 174 -4.61 12.89 12.26
C ASP A 174 -5.75 11.95 11.83
N VAL A 175 -5.42 10.81 11.22
CA VAL A 175 -6.40 9.75 10.88
C VAL A 175 -7.16 9.26 12.12
N LEU A 176 -6.48 9.02 13.26
CA LEU A 176 -7.15 8.63 14.50
C LEU A 176 -8.06 9.74 15.03
N ASN A 177 -7.61 11.00 15.01
CA ASN A 177 -8.39 12.14 15.47
C ASN A 177 -9.68 12.35 14.66
N ARG A 178 -9.68 11.95 13.39
CA ARG A 178 -10.86 11.95 12.50
C ARG A 178 -11.81 10.78 12.75
N GLY A 179 -11.48 9.87 13.67
CA GLY A 179 -12.33 8.75 14.04
C GLY A 179 -12.15 7.50 13.16
N TYR A 180 -11.12 7.45 12.31
CA TYR A 180 -10.82 6.27 11.50
C TYR A 180 -9.90 5.32 12.25
N SER A 181 -10.29 4.05 12.28
CA SER A 181 -9.37 2.97 12.64
C SER A 181 -8.54 2.63 11.40
N PHE A 182 -7.36 2.05 11.56
CA PHE A 182 -6.58 1.68 10.38
C PHE A 182 -5.69 0.47 10.60
N VAL A 183 -5.50 -0.28 9.51
CA VAL A 183 -4.35 -1.18 9.36
C VAL A 183 -3.25 -0.39 8.68
N PHE A 184 -2.12 -0.24 9.34
CA PHE A 184 -0.91 0.25 8.69
C PHE A 184 -0.11 -0.96 8.17
N THR A 185 0.44 -0.82 6.97
CA THR A 185 1.35 -1.80 6.38
C THR A 185 2.47 -1.07 5.64
N ASP A 186 3.70 -1.50 5.84
CA ASP A 186 4.80 -1.08 4.98
C ASP A 186 4.61 -1.67 3.56
N THR A 187 5.14 -0.97 2.55
CA THR A 187 4.99 -1.37 1.13
C THR A 187 5.80 -2.64 0.82
N ASP A 188 6.72 -3.05 1.69
CA ASP A 188 7.52 -4.28 1.57
C ASP A 188 6.96 -5.45 2.40
N VAL A 189 5.65 -5.42 2.66
CA VAL A 189 4.86 -6.49 3.26
C VAL A 189 3.96 -7.12 2.19
N MET A 190 4.15 -8.41 1.89
CA MET A 190 3.32 -9.14 0.92
C MET A 190 2.06 -9.67 1.61
N TRP A 191 0.90 -9.42 1.01
CA TRP A 191 -0.41 -9.86 1.52
C TRP A 191 -0.84 -11.17 0.86
N LEU A 192 -0.43 -12.31 1.43
CA LEU A 192 -0.67 -13.64 0.88
C LEU A 192 -2.05 -14.21 1.24
N ARG A 193 -2.64 -13.78 2.36
CA ARG A 193 -3.99 -14.14 2.76
C ARG A 193 -4.60 -13.02 3.60
N ASN A 194 -5.93 -12.88 3.57
CA ASN A 194 -6.65 -11.85 4.29
C ASN A 194 -6.30 -11.83 5.80
N PRO A 195 -5.55 -10.81 6.30
CA PRO A 195 -5.09 -10.79 7.69
C PRO A 195 -6.22 -10.51 8.68
N PHE A 196 -7.35 -9.93 8.24
CA PHE A 196 -8.52 -9.73 9.11
C PHE A 196 -9.10 -11.03 9.66
N THR A 197 -8.79 -12.17 9.04
CA THR A 197 -9.15 -13.50 9.56
C THR A 197 -8.38 -13.89 10.83
N LYS A 198 -7.21 -13.27 11.06
CA LYS A 198 -6.32 -13.52 12.20
C LYS A 198 -6.28 -12.37 13.19
N LEU A 199 -6.70 -11.18 12.80
CA LEU A 199 -6.90 -10.06 13.72
C LEU A 199 -8.09 -10.32 14.65
N SER A 200 -7.91 -9.96 15.91
CA SER A 200 -8.97 -10.02 16.91
C SER A 200 -10.12 -9.08 16.52
N LYS A 201 -11.33 -9.64 16.50
CA LYS A 201 -12.59 -8.92 16.30
C LYS A 201 -13.10 -8.28 17.59
N ASN A 202 -12.46 -8.55 18.73
CA ASN A 202 -12.84 -7.96 20.00
C ASN A 202 -12.62 -6.44 19.96
N GLU A 203 -13.70 -5.68 20.07
CA GLU A 203 -13.71 -4.21 19.98
C GLU A 203 -12.93 -3.54 21.11
N THR A 204 -12.65 -4.27 22.19
CA THR A 204 -11.81 -3.78 23.30
C THR A 204 -10.31 -3.85 23.00
N GLU A 205 -9.86 -4.47 21.90
CA GLU A 205 -8.45 -4.48 21.52
C GLU A 205 -8.05 -3.18 20.82
N ASP A 206 -7.23 -2.38 21.50
CA ASP A 206 -6.83 -1.04 21.09
C ASP A 206 -5.78 -1.08 19.96
N LEU A 207 -4.78 -1.97 20.09
CA LEU A 207 -3.66 -2.10 19.17
C LEU A 207 -3.31 -3.59 18.96
N GLN A 208 -3.14 -4.00 17.71
CA GLN A 208 -2.64 -5.32 17.36
C GLN A 208 -1.45 -5.17 16.42
N ILE A 209 -0.25 -5.56 16.85
CA ILE A 209 1.00 -5.17 16.19
C ILE A 209 1.92 -6.35 15.93
N SER A 210 2.58 -6.36 14.76
CA SER A 210 3.55 -7.39 14.38
C SER A 210 4.79 -7.38 15.26
N THR A 211 5.57 -8.45 15.16
CA THR A 211 6.81 -8.64 15.91
C THR A 211 7.89 -9.20 15.00
N ASP A 212 9.14 -8.80 15.20
CA ASP A 212 10.28 -9.44 14.53
C ASP A 212 10.53 -10.85 15.08
N ILE A 213 10.30 -11.04 16.38
CA ILE A 213 10.40 -12.34 17.08
C ILE A 213 9.22 -12.45 18.05
N PHE A 214 8.40 -13.48 17.85
CA PHE A 214 7.27 -13.77 18.72
C PHE A 214 7.67 -14.74 19.83
N ASN A 215 7.39 -14.38 21.08
CA ASN A 215 7.79 -15.16 22.26
C ASN A 215 6.77 -16.23 22.68
N GLY A 216 5.71 -16.45 21.90
CA GLY A 216 4.62 -17.38 22.20
C GLY A 216 3.50 -16.81 23.08
N LYS A 217 3.62 -15.57 23.56
CA LYS A 217 2.64 -14.92 24.46
C LYS A 217 2.10 -13.63 23.83
N PRO A 218 0.88 -13.63 23.28
CA PRO A 218 0.29 -12.47 22.58
C PRO A 218 0.11 -11.20 23.42
N ARG A 219 0.28 -11.25 24.75
CA ARG A 219 0.11 -10.09 25.66
C ARG A 219 1.38 -9.68 26.39
N SER A 220 2.50 -10.35 26.13
CA SER A 220 3.77 -10.03 26.77
C SER A 220 4.45 -8.87 26.05
N GLU A 221 4.79 -7.82 26.80
CA GLU A 221 5.60 -6.68 26.32
C GLU A 221 7.07 -7.07 26.06
N ASP A 222 7.46 -8.33 26.31
CA ASP A 222 8.80 -8.85 25.97
C ASP A 222 8.93 -9.24 24.49
N ASN A 223 7.83 -9.15 23.71
CA ASN A 223 7.88 -9.36 22.26
C ASN A 223 8.66 -8.23 21.58
N MET A 224 9.43 -8.58 20.54
CA MET A 224 10.20 -7.61 19.76
C MET A 224 9.30 -6.94 18.74
N LEU A 225 8.79 -5.77 19.08
CA LEU A 225 7.78 -5.02 18.33
C LEU A 225 8.29 -4.64 16.92
N ASN A 226 7.44 -4.84 15.91
CA ASN A 226 7.67 -4.44 14.52
C ASN A 226 6.53 -3.50 14.07
N THR A 227 6.88 -2.39 13.43
CA THR A 227 5.92 -1.36 12.99
C THR A 227 5.55 -1.48 11.52
N GLY A 228 5.96 -2.56 10.84
CA GLY A 228 5.65 -2.78 9.44
C GLY A 228 4.24 -3.33 9.20
N PHE A 229 3.56 -3.86 10.22
CA PHE A 229 2.14 -4.19 10.14
C PHE A 229 1.46 -4.04 11.50
N TYR A 230 0.40 -3.24 11.57
CA TYR A 230 -0.43 -3.18 12.78
C TYR A 230 -1.84 -2.69 12.49
N TYR A 231 -2.79 -3.17 13.30
CA TYR A 231 -4.16 -2.68 13.33
C TYR A 231 -4.38 -1.88 14.60
N VAL A 232 -4.83 -0.62 14.46
CA VAL A 232 -5.14 0.27 15.57
C VAL A 232 -6.55 0.81 15.44
N ARG A 233 -7.26 0.88 16.57
CA ARG A 233 -8.59 1.49 16.65
C ARG A 233 -8.49 2.96 16.98
N SER A 234 -9.34 3.79 16.39
CA SER A 234 -9.50 5.16 16.86
C SER A 234 -10.23 5.18 18.20
N ASN A 235 -9.53 5.61 19.25
CA ASN A 235 -10.10 5.94 20.55
C ASN A 235 -9.13 6.84 21.32
N ASN A 236 -9.57 7.36 22.48
CA ASN A 236 -8.77 8.30 23.26
C ASN A 236 -7.40 7.74 23.68
N LYS A 237 -7.29 6.44 23.95
CA LYS A 237 -6.03 5.83 24.40
C LYS A 237 -5.02 5.76 23.27
N THR A 238 -5.44 5.32 22.08
CA THR A 238 -4.56 5.22 20.91
C THR A 238 -4.20 6.60 20.36
N ILE A 239 -5.12 7.58 20.42
CA ILE A 239 -4.81 8.98 20.14
C ILE A 239 -3.73 9.50 21.09
N SER A 240 -3.88 9.30 22.41
CA SER A 240 -2.85 9.70 23.39
C SER A 240 -1.51 8.99 23.18
N LEU A 241 -1.54 7.72 22.77
CA LEU A 241 -0.33 6.97 22.42
C LEU A 241 0.39 7.63 21.24
N PHE A 242 -0.31 7.87 20.12
CA PHE A 242 0.29 8.43 18.90
C PHE A 242 0.73 9.88 19.10
N ASP A 243 -0.02 10.67 19.86
CA ASP A 243 0.36 12.04 20.23
C ASP A 243 1.66 12.08 21.03
N THR A 244 1.73 11.29 22.11
CA THR A 244 2.95 11.19 22.92
C THR A 244 4.11 10.66 22.09
N TRP A 245 3.86 9.61 21.28
CA TRP A 245 4.87 9.03 20.42
C TRP A 245 5.46 10.06 19.46
N TYR A 246 4.62 10.81 18.74
CA TYR A 246 5.07 11.88 17.85
C TYR A 246 5.83 13.00 18.59
N ASN A 247 5.36 13.39 19.78
CA ASN A 247 5.98 14.45 20.57
C ASN A 247 7.39 14.09 21.09
N MET A 248 7.76 12.80 21.10
CA MET A 248 9.10 12.35 21.45
C MET A 248 10.15 12.62 20.36
N LYS A 249 9.76 13.05 19.14
CA LYS A 249 10.66 13.22 17.99
C LYS A 249 11.92 14.05 18.28
N ASP A 250 11.78 15.14 19.05
CA ASP A 250 12.86 16.09 19.33
C ASP A 250 13.80 15.61 20.44
N ASN A 251 13.37 14.61 21.23
CA ASN A 251 14.09 14.06 22.38
C ASN A 251 14.61 12.63 22.13
N SER A 252 14.62 12.19 20.87
CA SER A 252 14.91 10.80 20.49
C SER A 252 16.15 10.66 19.60
N THR A 253 17.21 11.42 19.92
CA THR A 253 18.46 11.41 19.16
C THR A 253 19.01 9.98 18.98
N GLY A 254 19.28 9.59 17.73
CA GLY A 254 19.84 8.29 17.38
C GLY A 254 18.84 7.12 17.40
N LYS A 255 17.55 7.38 17.56
CA LYS A 255 16.48 6.36 17.58
C LYS A 255 15.50 6.56 16.43
N LYS A 256 14.93 5.47 15.92
CA LYS A 256 13.79 5.50 15.00
C LYS A 256 12.48 5.54 15.77
N GLU A 257 11.39 5.83 15.07
CA GLU A 257 10.05 5.82 15.65
C GLU A 257 9.73 4.48 16.34
N GLN A 258 10.08 3.34 15.73
CA GLN A 258 9.88 2.02 16.34
C GLN A 258 10.66 1.85 17.66
N ASP A 259 11.91 2.32 17.72
CA ASP A 259 12.72 2.24 18.94
C ASP A 259 12.08 3.07 20.07
N VAL A 260 11.55 4.25 19.73
CA VAL A 260 10.84 5.12 20.68
C VAL A 260 9.53 4.48 21.15
N LEU A 261 8.77 3.84 20.27
CA LEU A 261 7.56 3.12 20.66
C LEU A 261 7.88 1.95 21.62
N CYS A 262 8.95 1.22 21.33
CA CYS A 262 9.48 0.17 22.20
C CYS A 262 9.87 0.72 23.58
N ASP A 263 10.53 1.88 23.63
CA ASP A 263 10.91 2.51 24.89
C ASP A 263 9.70 2.96 25.70
N LEU A 264 8.70 3.59 25.06
CA LEU A 264 7.44 3.97 25.71
C LEU A 264 6.74 2.76 26.32
N MET A 265 6.65 1.65 25.56
CA MET A 265 6.10 0.39 26.04
C MET A 265 6.87 -0.13 27.27
N LYS A 266 8.20 -0.27 27.16
CA LYS A 266 9.06 -0.79 28.23
C LYS A 266 9.02 0.06 29.51
N GLN A 267 8.89 1.37 29.35
CA GLN A 267 8.72 2.32 30.46
C GLN A 267 7.33 2.24 31.10
N GLY A 268 6.43 1.40 30.57
CA GLY A 268 5.10 1.15 31.12
C GLY A 268 4.03 2.14 30.65
N PHE A 269 4.32 2.96 29.63
CA PHE A 269 3.35 3.93 29.12
C PHE A 269 2.08 3.24 28.57
N PHE A 270 2.22 2.06 27.96
CA PHE A 270 1.06 1.29 27.49
C PHE A 270 0.12 0.89 28.64
N ARG A 271 0.71 0.48 29.77
CA ARG A 271 -0.02 0.15 31.01
C ARG A 271 -0.65 1.39 31.63
N GLN A 272 0.05 2.52 31.64
CA GLN A 272 -0.47 3.80 32.13
C GLN A 272 -1.72 4.24 31.37
N LEU A 273 -1.73 4.08 30.03
CA LEU A 273 -2.90 4.36 29.20
C LEU A 273 -3.99 3.28 29.29
N GLY A 274 -3.73 2.16 29.96
CA GLY A 274 -4.63 1.02 30.02
C GLY A 274 -4.90 0.41 28.64
N LEU A 275 -3.91 0.44 27.74
CA LEU A 275 -4.03 -0.10 26.39
C LEU A 275 -4.17 -1.62 26.41
N ARG A 276 -5.10 -2.13 25.63
CA ARG A 276 -5.21 -3.56 25.32
C ARG A 276 -4.45 -3.84 24.02
N VAL A 277 -3.19 -4.23 24.18
CA VAL A 277 -2.29 -4.57 23.08
C VAL A 277 -2.23 -6.07 22.87
N THR A 278 -2.31 -6.51 21.62
CA THR A 278 -2.04 -7.89 21.21
C THR A 278 -0.88 -7.93 20.23
N PHE A 279 0.17 -8.69 20.55
CA PHE A 279 1.29 -8.97 19.67
C PHE A 279 0.95 -10.11 18.73
N LEU A 280 1.16 -9.88 17.43
CA LEU A 280 0.73 -10.78 16.38
C LEU A 280 1.75 -11.91 16.16
N PRO A 281 1.32 -13.19 16.18
CA PRO A 281 2.23 -14.32 15.97
C PRO A 281 2.87 -14.33 14.58
N THR A 282 4.17 -14.59 14.54
CA THR A 282 4.96 -14.69 13.29
C THR A 282 4.53 -15.84 12.38
N ASP A 283 3.80 -16.83 12.91
CA ASP A 283 3.23 -17.92 12.10
C ASP A 283 2.21 -17.39 11.08
N HIS A 284 1.53 -16.29 11.41
CA HIS A 284 0.55 -15.63 10.53
C HIS A 284 1.09 -14.32 9.94
N PHE A 285 1.87 -13.57 10.73
CA PHE A 285 2.45 -12.28 10.35
C PHE A 285 3.97 -12.41 10.27
N SER A 286 4.42 -13.15 9.26
CA SER A 286 5.80 -13.57 9.13
C SER A 286 6.70 -12.44 8.62
N GLY A 287 8.01 -12.62 8.78
CA GLY A 287 9.01 -11.79 8.13
C GLY A 287 10.37 -12.47 8.09
N PHE A 288 11.31 -11.93 7.32
CA PHE A 288 12.63 -12.54 7.13
C PHE A 288 13.46 -12.66 8.42
N CYS A 289 13.16 -11.86 9.48
CA CYS A 289 13.76 -12.07 10.80
C CYS A 289 13.34 -13.41 11.44
N HIS A 290 12.11 -13.86 11.18
CA HIS A 290 11.56 -15.10 11.69
C HIS A 290 10.51 -15.66 10.70
N ASP A 291 11.02 -16.46 9.77
CA ASP A 291 10.24 -16.97 8.65
C ASP A 291 9.38 -18.17 9.07
N THR A 292 8.09 -18.12 8.75
CA THR A 292 7.16 -19.21 9.03
C THR A 292 7.39 -20.35 8.06
N LYS A 293 7.35 -21.59 8.53
CA LYS A 293 7.39 -22.77 7.67
C LYS A 293 6.00 -23.14 7.13
N ASP A 294 4.95 -22.53 7.64
CA ASP A 294 3.57 -22.90 7.36
C ASP A 294 2.89 -21.96 6.35
N TYR A 295 2.95 -22.35 5.08
CA TYR A 295 2.25 -21.67 3.97
C TYR A 295 0.72 -21.68 4.15
N TRP A 296 0.17 -22.65 4.87
CA TRP A 296 -1.28 -22.77 5.04
C TRP A 296 -1.86 -21.75 6.01
N SER A 297 -1.03 -21.16 6.87
CA SER A 297 -1.49 -20.22 7.89
C SER A 297 -0.93 -18.81 7.75
N VAL A 298 0.14 -18.61 6.96
CA VAL A 298 0.71 -17.28 6.69
C VAL A 298 -0.31 -16.33 6.08
N CYS A 299 -0.39 -15.10 6.58
CA CYS A 299 -1.22 -14.02 6.06
C CYS A 299 -0.37 -12.96 5.39
N THR A 300 0.70 -12.54 6.06
CA THR A 300 1.63 -11.54 5.53
C THR A 300 3.08 -12.00 5.66
N VAL A 301 3.93 -11.52 4.76
CA VAL A 301 5.39 -11.71 4.82
C VAL A 301 6.07 -10.35 4.66
N HIS A 302 6.74 -9.87 5.70
CA HIS A 302 7.50 -8.62 5.73
C HIS A 302 8.97 -8.85 5.40
N SER A 303 9.58 -8.08 4.49
CA SER A 303 11.04 -8.05 4.33
C SER A 303 11.78 -7.26 5.43
N ASN A 304 11.43 -7.50 6.70
CA ASN A 304 12.20 -7.03 7.85
C ASN A 304 13.59 -7.70 7.88
N CYS A 305 14.52 -7.23 8.71
CA CYS A 305 15.91 -7.70 8.70
C CYS A 305 16.62 -7.62 7.33
N CYS A 306 16.26 -6.64 6.51
CA CYS A 306 16.83 -6.40 5.18
C CYS A 306 17.18 -4.93 4.99
N ARG A 307 18.38 -4.62 4.46
CA ARG A 307 18.90 -3.23 4.42
C ARG A 307 18.52 -2.44 3.17
N HIS A 308 18.64 -3.03 1.99
CA HIS A 308 18.58 -2.31 0.73
C HIS A 308 17.30 -2.63 -0.05
N ILE A 309 16.72 -1.63 -0.72
CA ILE A 309 15.47 -1.80 -1.49
C ILE A 309 15.65 -2.86 -2.59
N THR A 310 16.79 -2.87 -3.29
CA THR A 310 17.09 -3.87 -4.33
C THR A 310 17.11 -5.29 -3.77
N ALA A 311 17.72 -5.50 -2.59
CA ALA A 311 17.71 -6.78 -1.90
C ALA A 311 16.30 -7.21 -1.49
N LYS A 312 15.49 -6.27 -0.96
CA LYS A 312 14.08 -6.51 -0.63
C LYS A 312 13.28 -6.93 -1.87
N ILE A 313 13.39 -6.19 -2.97
CA ILE A 313 12.70 -6.50 -4.24
C ILE A 313 13.08 -7.89 -4.73
N PHE A 314 14.36 -8.24 -4.69
CA PHE A 314 14.84 -9.56 -5.12
C PHE A 314 14.20 -10.70 -4.31
N ASP A 315 14.25 -10.63 -2.97
CA ASP A 315 13.73 -11.71 -2.14
C ASP A 315 12.19 -11.73 -2.09
N LEU A 316 11.52 -10.57 -2.12
CA LEU A 316 10.05 -10.52 -2.20
C LEU A 316 9.51 -11.05 -3.54
N ASN A 317 10.25 -10.86 -4.64
CA ASN A 317 9.94 -11.54 -5.90
C ASN A 317 9.97 -13.07 -5.73
N ASN A 318 10.95 -13.59 -4.98
CA ASN A 318 11.04 -15.03 -4.70
C ASN A 318 9.89 -15.50 -3.80
N ILE A 319 9.51 -14.72 -2.78
CA ILE A 319 8.30 -14.99 -1.97
C ILE A 319 7.06 -15.15 -2.86
N LEU A 320 6.82 -14.22 -3.79
CA LEU A 320 5.66 -14.30 -4.69
C LEU A 320 5.77 -15.47 -5.68
N ARG A 321 6.99 -15.87 -6.10
CA ARG A 321 7.18 -17.07 -6.93
C ARG A 321 6.84 -18.34 -6.16
N ASP A 322 7.30 -18.46 -4.93
CA ASP A 322 7.01 -19.60 -4.07
C ASP A 322 5.53 -19.68 -3.71
N TRP A 323 4.90 -18.53 -3.46
CA TRP A 323 3.46 -18.44 -3.24
C TRP A 323 2.67 -18.94 -4.45
N ARG A 324 3.01 -18.52 -5.68
CA ARG A 324 2.36 -19.02 -6.90
C ARG A 324 2.53 -20.53 -7.06
N ARG A 325 3.71 -21.08 -6.75
CA ARG A 325 3.95 -22.53 -6.79
C ARG A 325 3.08 -23.26 -5.77
N PHE A 326 2.98 -22.74 -4.54
CA PHE A 326 2.11 -23.29 -3.51
C PHE A 326 0.65 -23.28 -3.95
N LYS A 327 0.14 -22.12 -4.39
CA LYS A 327 -1.22 -21.96 -4.92
C LYS A 327 -1.52 -22.90 -6.07
N GLY A 328 -0.58 -23.09 -7.00
CA GLY A 328 -0.75 -24.04 -8.11
C GLY A 328 -0.99 -25.48 -7.65
N ILE A 329 -0.38 -25.91 -6.54
CA ILE A 329 -0.65 -27.23 -5.96
C ILE A 329 -1.99 -27.26 -5.23
N VAL A 330 -2.30 -26.21 -4.44
CA VAL A 330 -3.56 -26.11 -3.70
C VAL A 330 -4.77 -26.12 -4.64
N ASP A 331 -4.67 -25.43 -5.77
CA ASP A 331 -5.78 -25.31 -6.73
C ASP A 331 -5.92 -26.57 -7.60
N GLN A 332 -4.88 -27.41 -7.71
CA GLN A 332 -4.88 -28.63 -8.51
C GLN A 332 -5.39 -29.87 -7.76
N PHE A 333 -5.23 -29.94 -6.43
CA PHE A 333 -5.49 -31.16 -5.66
C PHE A 333 -6.48 -30.92 -4.50
N PRO A 334 -7.24 -31.95 -4.08
CA PRO A 334 -7.97 -31.93 -2.81
C PRO A 334 -7.07 -31.56 -1.62
N ILE A 335 -7.65 -30.93 -0.60
CA ILE A 335 -6.88 -30.25 0.47
C ILE A 335 -5.95 -31.19 1.26
N ASP A 336 -6.36 -32.43 1.49
CA ASP A 336 -5.59 -33.48 2.16
C ASP A 336 -4.36 -33.89 1.34
N ILE A 337 -4.53 -34.04 0.02
CA ILE A 337 -3.45 -34.34 -0.92
C ILE A 337 -2.51 -33.13 -1.08
N ALA A 338 -3.06 -31.93 -1.21
CA ALA A 338 -2.29 -30.69 -1.32
C ALA A 338 -1.43 -30.46 -0.07
N ARG A 339 -1.98 -30.69 1.14
CA ARG A 339 -1.22 -30.61 2.39
C ARG A 339 -0.03 -31.57 2.42
N ASN A 340 -0.25 -32.83 2.03
CA ASN A 340 0.84 -33.80 1.95
C ASN A 340 1.92 -33.37 0.93
N LYS A 341 1.51 -32.91 -0.27
CA LYS A 341 2.44 -32.44 -1.31
C LYS A 341 3.22 -31.18 -0.94
N THR A 342 2.68 -30.36 -0.05
CA THR A 342 3.29 -29.09 0.40
C THR A 342 4.01 -29.22 1.74
N MET A 343 4.05 -30.39 2.36
CA MET A 343 4.67 -30.62 3.68
C MET A 343 6.14 -30.19 3.73
N ASP A 344 6.87 -30.43 2.64
CA ASP A 344 8.29 -30.08 2.50
C ASP A 344 8.54 -28.77 1.73
N PHE A 345 7.49 -27.98 1.46
CA PHE A 345 7.69 -26.64 0.88
C PHE A 345 8.47 -25.77 1.86
N ARG A 346 9.43 -25.02 1.30
CA ARG A 346 10.26 -24.07 2.02
C ARG A 346 10.33 -22.81 1.18
N TRP A 347 10.36 -21.66 1.84
CA TRP A 347 10.65 -20.41 1.19
C TRP A 347 12.04 -20.46 0.58
N SER A 348 12.17 -19.83 -0.58
CA SER A 348 13.46 -19.50 -1.16
C SER A 348 14.29 -18.76 -0.10
N PRO A 349 15.58 -19.09 0.06
CA PRO A 349 16.41 -18.40 1.03
C PRO A 349 16.50 -16.91 0.69
N HIS A 350 16.38 -16.04 1.70
CA HIS A 350 16.43 -14.57 1.58
C HIS A 350 17.85 -14.06 1.33
N THR A 351 18.49 -14.58 0.27
CA THR A 351 19.92 -14.38 -0.01
C THR A 351 20.26 -12.93 -0.34
N GLY A 352 19.35 -12.19 -0.99
CA GLY A 352 19.56 -10.76 -1.26
C GLY A 352 19.71 -9.99 0.05
N CYS A 353 18.77 -10.21 0.97
CA CYS A 353 18.72 -9.58 2.27
C CYS A 353 19.87 -10.02 3.17
N ILE A 354 20.22 -11.31 3.21
CA ILE A 354 21.41 -11.80 3.94
C ILE A 354 22.68 -11.08 3.45
N ASN A 355 22.86 -11.00 2.13
CA ASN A 355 24.03 -10.37 1.53
C ASN A 355 24.06 -8.84 1.73
N SER A 356 22.90 -8.21 1.95
CA SER A 356 22.79 -6.77 2.21
C SER A 356 23.47 -6.31 3.50
N TRP A 357 23.81 -7.24 4.41
CA TRP A 357 24.52 -6.96 5.66
C TRP A 357 26.05 -7.08 5.53
N GLY A 358 26.56 -7.61 4.41
CA GLY A 358 27.99 -7.71 4.14
C GLY A 358 28.64 -6.34 3.87
N PRO A 359 29.98 -6.24 3.90
CA PRO A 359 30.68 -5.00 3.54
C PRO A 359 30.32 -4.60 2.11
N SER A 360 29.90 -3.35 1.92
CA SER A 360 29.63 -2.79 0.59
C SER A 360 30.85 -3.02 -0.29
N LYS A 361 30.69 -3.72 -1.41
CA LYS A 361 31.71 -3.70 -2.47
C LYS A 361 31.77 -2.25 -2.95
N ALA A 362 32.73 -1.48 -2.46
CA ALA A 362 33.06 -0.20 -3.05
C ALA A 362 33.28 -0.46 -4.55
N SER A 363 32.47 0.16 -5.38
CA SER A 363 32.71 0.21 -6.81
C SER A 363 34.10 0.81 -7.00
N ASN A 364 35.06 -0.01 -7.41
CA ASN A 364 36.33 0.46 -7.95
C ASN A 364 36.03 1.20 -9.27
N ALA A 365 35.56 2.44 -9.17
CA ALA A 365 35.73 3.42 -10.21
C ALA A 365 37.07 4.11 -9.92
N THR A 366 38.14 3.44 -10.34
CA THR A 366 39.43 4.10 -10.54
C THR A 366 39.24 5.18 -11.60
N ASN A 367 39.20 6.43 -11.15
CA ASN A 367 39.58 7.57 -11.97
C ASN A 367 41.09 7.49 -12.22
N GLU A 368 41.46 7.02 -13.40
CA GLU A 368 42.62 7.48 -14.17
C GLU A 368 42.00 7.93 -15.50
N LEU A 369 41.94 9.21 -15.89
CA LEU A 369 42.79 10.39 -15.70
C LEU A 369 41.93 11.66 -15.56
#